data_AF-A0A975CX32-F1
#
_entry.id   AF-A0A975CX32-F1
#
_cell.length_a   1.000
_cell.length_b   1.000
_cell.length_c   1.000
_cell.angle_alpha   90.00
_cell.angle_beta   90.00
_cell.angle_gamma   90.00
#
_symmetry.space_group_name_H-M   'P 1'
#
loop_
_entity.id
_entity.type
_entity.pdbx_description
1 polymer ?
#
loop_
_entity_poly.entity_id
_entity_poly.type
_entity_poly.pdbx_seq_one_letter_code
_entity_poly.pdbx_strand_id
1 'polypeptide(L)'
;MAGDINSAELCLKAVSVLQEELRNARKTLINSETCVVNRSTMTAQLEYLRDNIPDTVDKAAEIVRNEEQIRMEAERIRKDTLNNAQAQAQGMVDEASAKAASMIDQAVQEANARVEHAVNEANATVENAKAEAARIIADAQKKADELVEEESIVRRARVESEELRESARQEAANLHKNTLNYIDSLLAETDRKMSELINNIRLERNEIQNRR
;
A
#
# COMPACT_ATOMS: atom_id res chain seq x y z
N MET A 1 -47.41 3.74 54.08
CA MET A 1 -48.69 4.19 53.50
C MET A 1 -49.92 3.89 54.36
N ALA A 2 -50.09 2.71 54.97
CA ALA A 2 -51.19 2.47 55.91
C ALA A 2 -51.04 3.22 57.25
N GLY A 3 -49.93 3.92 57.49
CA GLY A 3 -49.66 4.66 58.73
C GLY A 3 -50.32 6.04 58.79
N ASP A 4 -50.45 6.74 57.66
CA ASP A 4 -50.79 8.17 57.63
C ASP A 4 -52.31 8.42 57.56
N ILE A 5 -53.06 7.52 56.92
CA ILE A 5 -54.53 7.55 56.96
C ILE A 5 -55.02 7.07 58.33
N ASN A 6 -54.37 6.05 58.90
CA ASN A 6 -54.66 5.58 60.25
C ASN A 6 -54.34 6.65 61.31
N SER A 7 -53.32 7.48 61.12
CA SER A 7 -52.99 8.55 62.08
C SER A 7 -54.03 9.68 62.09
N ALA A 8 -54.63 10.02 60.95
CA ALA A 8 -55.74 10.97 60.85
C ALA A 8 -56.99 10.48 61.56
N GLU A 9 -57.36 9.22 61.33
CA GLU A 9 -58.51 8.56 61.97
C GLU A 9 -58.30 8.46 63.48
N LEU A 10 -57.08 8.14 63.91
CA LEU A 10 -56.68 8.13 65.33
C LEU A 10 -56.73 9.53 65.95
N CYS A 11 -56.31 10.57 65.23
CA CYS A 11 -56.39 11.97 65.66
C CYS A 11 -57.84 12.45 65.83
N LEU A 12 -58.72 12.14 64.86
CA LEU A 12 -60.15 12.48 64.95
C LEU A 12 -60.86 11.71 66.07
N LYS A 13 -60.48 10.45 66.28
CA LYS A 13 -60.93 9.65 67.42
C LYS A 13 -60.48 10.25 68.74
N ALA A 14 -59.23 10.71 68.85
CA ALA A 14 -58.71 11.37 70.04
C ALA A 14 -59.43 12.69 70.32
N VAL A 15 -59.70 13.53 69.30
CA VAL A 15 -60.49 14.75 69.44
C VAL A 15 -61.93 14.44 69.90
N SER A 16 -62.54 13.38 69.38
CA SER A 16 -63.88 12.93 69.78
C SER A 16 -63.93 12.48 71.24
N VAL A 17 -62.93 11.71 71.68
CA VAL A 17 -62.79 11.28 73.09
C VAL A 17 -62.60 12.51 74.00
N LEU A 18 -61.76 13.47 73.62
CA LEU A 18 -61.55 14.70 74.38
C LEU A 18 -62.83 15.55 74.48
N GLN A 19 -63.65 15.60 73.42
CA GLN A 19 -64.95 16.27 73.44
C GLN A 19 -65.95 15.59 74.38
N GLU A 20 -65.97 14.25 74.41
CA GLU A 20 -66.84 13.46 75.29
C GLU A 20 -66.43 13.60 76.77
N GLU A 21 -65.14 13.53 77.07
CA GLU A 21 -64.60 13.77 78.41
C GLU A 21 -64.92 15.19 78.90
N LEU A 22 -64.75 16.21 78.04
CA LEU A 22 -65.14 17.58 78.37
C LEU A 22 -66.66 17.72 78.57
N ARG A 23 -67.47 16.96 77.82
CA ARG A 23 -68.94 16.97 77.96
C ARG A 23 -69.36 16.38 79.32
N ASN A 24 -68.74 15.28 79.72
CA ASN A 24 -69.03 14.52 80.95
C ASN A 24 -68.33 15.08 82.20
N ALA A 25 -67.37 16.00 82.04
CA ALA A 25 -66.68 16.65 83.14
C ALA A 25 -67.64 17.36 84.12
N ARG A 26 -67.53 17.01 85.41
CA ARG A 26 -68.29 17.63 86.50
C ARG A 26 -67.49 18.79 87.10
N LYS A 27 -68.20 19.84 87.56
CA LYS A 27 -67.57 20.93 88.33
C LYS A 27 -67.04 20.37 89.65
N THR A 28 -65.72 20.27 89.79
CA THR A 28 -65.07 19.96 91.08
C THR A 28 -64.65 21.25 91.75
N LEU A 29 -64.81 21.33 93.08
CA LEU A 29 -64.48 22.50 93.89
C LEU A 29 -63.23 22.30 94.76
N ILE A 30 -62.71 21.06 94.91
CA ILE A 30 -61.67 20.74 95.91
C ILE A 30 -60.77 19.56 95.46
N ASN A 31 -60.11 19.64 94.31
CA ASN A 31 -59.00 18.74 94.00
C ASN A 31 -57.92 19.43 93.16
N SER A 32 -56.65 19.20 93.49
CA SER A 32 -55.47 19.85 92.88
C SER A 32 -54.99 19.18 91.59
N GLU A 33 -55.55 18.02 91.23
CA GLU A 33 -55.18 17.27 90.01
C GLU A 33 -55.98 17.69 88.76
N THR A 34 -56.96 18.59 88.88
CA THR A 34 -57.83 19.00 87.77
C THR A 34 -57.62 20.46 87.37
N CYS A 35 -57.47 20.73 86.08
CA CYS A 35 -57.38 22.09 85.52
C CYS A 35 -58.78 22.67 85.25
N VAL A 36 -59.02 23.92 85.66
CA VAL A 36 -60.25 24.66 85.30
C VAL A 36 -60.09 25.23 83.90
N VAL A 37 -60.80 24.63 82.94
CA VAL A 37 -60.83 25.09 81.55
C VAL A 37 -62.13 25.81 81.24
N ASN A 38 -62.05 26.84 80.39
CA ASN A 38 -63.25 27.45 79.83
C ASN A 38 -63.88 26.47 78.83
N ARG A 39 -64.99 25.86 79.23
CA ARG A 39 -65.69 24.84 78.44
C ARG A 39 -66.11 25.35 77.06
N SER A 40 -66.54 26.61 76.91
CA SER A 40 -66.96 27.13 75.61
C SER A 40 -65.76 27.32 74.68
N THR A 41 -64.67 27.90 75.18
CA THR A 41 -63.43 28.08 74.39
C THR A 41 -62.81 26.74 74.00
N MET A 42 -62.72 25.78 74.92
CA MET A 42 -62.13 24.45 74.63
C MET A 42 -62.99 23.66 73.64
N THR A 43 -64.33 23.72 73.77
CA THR A 43 -65.23 23.05 72.81
C THR A 43 -65.06 23.64 71.41
N ALA A 44 -65.00 24.97 71.30
CA ALA A 44 -64.82 25.65 70.02
C ALA A 44 -63.47 25.30 69.36
N GLN A 45 -62.39 25.16 70.13
CA GLN A 45 -61.08 24.75 69.60
C GLN A 45 -61.07 23.28 69.15
N LEU A 46 -61.70 22.38 69.90
CA LEU A 46 -61.84 20.96 69.49
C LEU A 46 -62.74 20.80 68.26
N GLU A 47 -63.79 21.61 68.15
CA GLU A 47 -64.66 21.67 66.96
C GLU A 47 -63.90 22.21 65.75
N TYR A 48 -63.14 23.28 65.91
CA TYR A 48 -62.24 23.80 64.87
C TYR A 48 -61.23 22.74 64.38
N LEU A 49 -60.60 22.01 65.29
CA LEU A 49 -59.67 20.93 64.92
C LEU A 49 -60.39 19.79 64.19
N ARG A 50 -61.56 19.35 64.67
CA ARG A 50 -62.35 18.31 64.00
C ARG A 50 -62.77 18.71 62.59
N ASP A 51 -63.10 19.97 62.38
CA ASP A 51 -63.63 20.44 61.09
C ASP A 51 -62.51 20.74 60.08
N ASN A 52 -61.26 21.01 60.51
CA ASN A 52 -60.15 21.39 59.62
C ASN A 52 -59.06 20.31 59.44
N ILE A 53 -58.97 19.32 60.34
CA ILE A 53 -58.00 18.21 60.24
C ILE A 53 -58.32 17.25 59.06
N PRO A 54 -59.56 16.82 58.81
CA PRO A 54 -59.84 15.84 57.75
C PRO A 54 -59.38 16.33 56.37
N ASP A 55 -59.79 17.53 55.98
CA ASP A 55 -59.45 18.12 54.67
C ASP A 55 -57.95 18.31 54.47
N THR A 56 -57.22 18.64 55.54
CA THR A 56 -55.77 18.86 55.45
C THR A 56 -55.00 17.55 55.33
N VAL A 57 -55.43 16.50 56.03
CA VAL A 57 -54.82 15.18 55.92
C VAL A 57 -55.19 14.51 54.59
N ASP A 58 -56.42 14.65 54.10
CA ASP A 58 -56.82 14.12 52.80
C ASP A 58 -56.00 14.74 51.66
N LYS A 59 -55.81 16.07 51.69
CA LYS A 59 -54.92 16.77 50.74
C LYS A 59 -53.47 16.28 50.85
N ALA A 60 -52.94 16.10 52.05
CA ALA A 60 -51.59 15.59 52.24
C ALA A 60 -51.44 14.15 51.71
N ALA A 61 -52.43 13.29 51.96
CA ALA A 61 -52.46 11.91 51.47
C ALA A 61 -52.59 11.85 49.94
N GLU A 62 -53.30 12.79 49.31
CA GLU A 62 -53.34 12.92 47.86
C GLU A 62 -51.97 13.34 47.29
N ILE A 63 -51.30 14.33 47.90
CA ILE A 63 -49.96 14.75 47.48
C ILE A 63 -48.96 13.59 47.55
N VAL A 64 -48.94 12.83 48.65
CA VAL A 64 -48.05 11.67 48.82
C VAL A 64 -48.34 10.59 47.76
N ARG A 65 -49.61 10.30 47.49
CA ARG A 65 -49.99 9.36 46.41
C ARG A 65 -49.51 9.85 45.04
N ASN A 66 -49.68 11.14 44.75
CA ASN A 66 -49.22 11.73 43.50
C ASN A 66 -47.69 11.70 43.38
N GLU A 67 -46.96 11.97 44.47
CA GLU A 67 -45.50 11.88 44.52
C GLU A 67 -45.01 10.46 44.22
N GLU A 68 -45.62 9.45 44.84
CA GLU A 68 -45.24 8.05 44.60
C GLU A 68 -45.49 7.64 43.15
N GLN A 69 -46.60 8.09 42.55
CA GLN A 69 -46.88 7.87 41.13
C GLN A 69 -45.81 8.54 40.24
N ILE A 70 -45.47 9.79 40.52
CA ILE A 70 -44.41 10.51 39.80
C ILE A 70 -43.07 9.79 39.94
N ARG A 71 -42.72 9.31 41.14
CA ARG A 71 -41.47 8.58 41.38
C ARG A 71 -41.42 7.26 40.61
N MET A 72 -42.51 6.49 40.62
CA MET A 72 -42.59 5.24 39.87
C MET A 72 -42.47 5.48 38.37
N GLU A 73 -43.15 6.51 37.86
CA GLU A 73 -43.11 6.85 36.44
C GLU A 73 -41.72 7.37 36.02
N ALA A 74 -41.10 8.25 36.81
CA ALA A 74 -39.76 8.73 36.57
C ALA A 74 -38.73 7.59 36.56
N GLU A 75 -38.86 6.63 37.48
CA GLU A 75 -37.99 5.46 37.52
C GLU A 75 -38.16 4.55 36.31
N ARG A 76 -39.40 4.36 35.85
CA ARG A 76 -39.73 3.63 34.62
C ARG A 76 -39.10 4.30 33.40
N ILE A 77 -39.35 5.60 33.21
CA ILE A 77 -38.79 6.38 32.09
C ILE A 77 -37.27 6.33 32.12
N ARG A 78 -36.65 6.49 33.30
CA ARG A 78 -35.19 6.43 33.46
C ARG A 78 -34.64 5.08 33.03
N LYS A 79 -35.25 3.99 33.48
CA LYS A 79 -34.85 2.63 33.13
C LYS A 79 -34.99 2.37 31.63
N ASP A 80 -36.11 2.76 31.05
CA ASP A 80 -36.38 2.60 29.61
C ASP A 80 -35.39 3.43 28.77
N THR A 81 -35.13 4.67 29.18
CA THR A 81 -34.15 5.54 28.51
C THR A 81 -32.74 4.95 28.58
N LEU A 82 -32.32 4.44 29.74
CA LEU A 82 -31.00 3.81 29.91
C LEU A 82 -30.87 2.57 29.02
N ASN A 83 -31.89 1.70 29.02
CA ASN A 83 -31.88 0.49 28.20
C ASN A 83 -31.84 0.82 26.71
N ASN A 84 -32.64 1.79 26.27
CA ASN A 84 -32.66 2.22 24.87
C ASN A 84 -31.32 2.84 24.44
N ALA A 85 -30.76 3.73 25.27
CA ALA A 85 -29.46 4.33 25.01
C ALA A 85 -28.35 3.27 24.98
N GLN A 86 -28.39 2.29 25.88
CA GLN A 86 -27.42 1.20 25.94
C GLN A 86 -27.54 0.28 24.72
N ALA A 87 -28.75 -0.07 24.30
CA ALA A 87 -28.98 -0.87 23.10
C ALA A 87 -28.50 -0.15 21.83
N GLN A 88 -28.77 1.16 21.71
CA GLN A 88 -28.28 1.97 20.60
C GLN A 88 -26.76 2.07 20.60
N ALA A 89 -26.14 2.33 21.76
CA ALA A 89 -24.69 2.39 21.89
C ALA A 89 -24.03 1.06 21.51
N GLN A 90 -24.58 -0.05 21.99
CA GLN A 90 -24.08 -1.38 21.64
C GLN A 90 -24.21 -1.64 20.13
N GLY A 91 -25.37 -1.32 19.54
CA GLY A 91 -25.58 -1.47 18.09
C GLY A 91 -24.60 -0.64 17.26
N MET A 92 -24.31 0.60 17.66
CA MET A 92 -23.31 1.44 16.99
C MET A 92 -21.90 0.85 17.10
N VAL A 93 -21.52 0.31 18.26
CA VAL A 93 -20.21 -0.33 18.45
C VAL A 93 -20.11 -1.60 17.60
N ASP A 94 -21.16 -2.42 17.57
CA ASP A 94 -21.19 -3.65 16.80
C ASP A 94 -21.09 -3.34 15.29
N GLU A 95 -21.86 -2.38 14.79
CA GLU A 95 -21.79 -1.95 13.39
C GLU A 95 -20.43 -1.36 13.03
N ALA A 96 -19.88 -0.48 13.87
CA ALA A 96 -18.56 0.10 13.66
C ALA A 96 -17.47 -0.98 13.65
N SER A 97 -17.56 -1.97 14.56
CA SER A 97 -16.61 -3.08 14.64
C SER A 97 -16.69 -3.99 13.42
N ALA A 98 -17.89 -4.30 12.94
CA ALA A 98 -18.11 -5.11 11.74
C ALA A 98 -17.58 -4.40 10.49
N LYS A 99 -17.85 -3.09 10.39
CA LYS A 99 -17.33 -2.27 9.28
C LYS A 99 -15.81 -2.16 9.31
N ALA A 100 -15.22 -1.98 10.48
CA ALA A 100 -13.77 -1.97 10.65
C ALA A 100 -13.14 -3.32 10.26
N ALA A 101 -13.73 -4.43 10.70
CA ALA A 101 -13.28 -5.77 10.34
C ALA A 101 -13.34 -6.00 8.81
N SER A 102 -14.44 -5.60 8.17
CA SER A 102 -14.58 -5.69 6.70
C SER A 102 -13.57 -4.81 5.98
N MET A 103 -13.31 -3.60 6.47
CA MET A 103 -12.32 -2.69 5.88
C MET A 103 -10.90 -3.26 5.98
N ILE A 104 -10.56 -3.90 7.11
CA ILE A 104 -9.27 -4.57 7.30
C ILE A 104 -9.15 -5.75 6.31
N ASP A 105 -10.19 -6.57 6.18
CA ASP A 105 -10.17 -7.71 5.25
C ASP A 105 -9.98 -7.25 3.79
N GLN A 106 -10.74 -6.23 3.36
CA GLN A 106 -10.57 -5.62 2.05
C GLN A 106 -9.16 -5.06 1.84
N ALA A 107 -8.63 -4.31 2.81
CA ALA A 107 -7.29 -3.75 2.72
C ALA A 107 -6.20 -4.84 2.63
N VAL A 108 -6.37 -5.95 3.37
CA VAL A 108 -5.45 -7.10 3.30
C VAL A 108 -5.54 -7.79 1.95
N GLN A 109 -6.74 -8.02 1.42
CA GLN A 109 -6.92 -8.60 0.09
C GLN A 109 -6.30 -7.73 -1.02
N GLU A 110 -6.55 -6.42 -0.99
CA GLU A 110 -5.96 -5.46 -1.92
C GLU A 110 -4.43 -5.36 -1.79
N ALA A 111 -3.91 -5.43 -0.56
CA ALA A 111 -2.46 -5.45 -0.34
C ALA A 111 -1.84 -6.71 -0.92
N ASN A 112 -2.44 -7.89 -0.68
CA ASN A 112 -1.97 -9.15 -1.21
C ASN A 112 -2.00 -9.17 -2.75
N ALA A 113 -3.09 -8.71 -3.37
CA ALA A 113 -3.22 -8.61 -4.82
C ALA A 113 -2.16 -7.66 -5.42
N ARG A 114 -1.86 -6.53 -4.75
CA ARG A 114 -0.80 -5.61 -5.19
C ARG A 114 0.59 -6.23 -5.09
N VAL A 115 0.88 -6.95 -4.01
CA VAL A 115 2.16 -7.65 -3.84
C VAL A 115 2.33 -8.71 -4.93
N GLU A 116 1.30 -9.51 -5.19
CA GLU A 116 1.34 -10.53 -6.24
C GLU A 116 1.56 -9.90 -7.63
N HIS A 117 0.83 -8.83 -7.96
CA HIS A 117 1.01 -8.09 -9.21
C HIS A 117 2.45 -7.56 -9.35
N ALA A 118 2.96 -6.91 -8.31
CA ALA A 118 4.32 -6.34 -8.32
C ALA A 118 5.39 -7.42 -8.48
N VAL A 119 5.22 -8.59 -7.84
CA VAL A 119 6.14 -9.73 -7.99
C VAL A 119 6.10 -10.28 -9.41
N ASN A 120 4.91 -10.43 -10.00
CA ASN A 120 4.77 -10.92 -11.37
C ASN A 120 5.39 -9.96 -12.38
N GLU A 121 5.18 -8.65 -12.22
CA GLU A 121 5.75 -7.61 -13.08
C GLU A 121 7.29 -7.54 -12.95
N ALA A 122 7.80 -7.65 -11.71
CA ALA A 122 9.24 -7.69 -11.46
C ALA A 122 9.89 -8.93 -12.12
N ASN A 123 9.28 -10.10 -11.97
CA ASN A 123 9.75 -11.33 -12.61
C ASN A 123 9.73 -11.23 -14.14
N ALA A 124 8.64 -10.73 -14.72
CA ALA A 124 8.54 -10.53 -16.16
C ALA A 124 9.62 -9.56 -16.68
N THR A 125 9.88 -8.48 -15.96
CA THR A 125 10.93 -7.51 -16.29
C THR A 125 12.32 -8.15 -16.26
N VAL A 126 12.62 -8.94 -15.21
CA VAL A 126 13.90 -9.64 -15.07
C VAL A 126 14.10 -10.65 -16.19
N GLU A 127 13.07 -11.43 -16.52
CA GLU A 127 13.16 -12.42 -17.60
C GLU A 127 13.32 -11.76 -18.98
N ASN A 128 12.60 -10.66 -19.24
CA ASN A 128 12.78 -9.88 -20.46
C ASN A 128 14.20 -9.30 -20.56
N ALA A 129 14.73 -8.75 -19.47
CA ALA A 129 16.09 -8.20 -19.43
C ALA A 129 17.15 -9.29 -19.66
N LYS A 130 16.97 -10.49 -19.07
CA LYS A 130 17.86 -11.64 -19.31
C LYS A 130 17.82 -12.10 -20.76
N ALA A 131 16.63 -12.18 -21.35
CA ALA A 131 16.46 -12.59 -22.75
C ALA A 131 17.13 -11.60 -23.71
N GLU A 132 16.96 -10.29 -23.48
CA GLU A 132 17.60 -9.26 -24.28
C GLU A 132 19.12 -9.26 -24.10
N ALA A 133 19.61 -9.42 -22.87
CA ALA A 133 21.05 -9.54 -22.61
C ALA A 133 21.65 -10.76 -23.34
N ALA A 134 20.97 -11.91 -23.31
CA ALA A 134 21.41 -13.11 -24.02
C ALA A 134 21.46 -12.88 -25.54
N ARG A 135 20.49 -12.15 -26.09
CA ARG A 135 20.46 -11.77 -27.50
C ARG A 135 21.63 -10.86 -27.87
N ILE A 136 21.88 -9.81 -27.09
CA ILE A 136 23.00 -8.88 -27.31
C ILE A 136 24.33 -9.63 -27.28
N ILE A 137 24.51 -10.55 -26.32
CA ILE A 137 25.73 -11.37 -26.24
C ILE A 137 25.88 -12.27 -27.48
N ALA A 138 24.81 -12.92 -27.92
CA ALA A 138 24.83 -13.77 -29.10
C ALA A 138 25.18 -12.97 -30.38
N ASP A 139 24.58 -11.79 -30.55
CA ASP A 139 24.85 -10.91 -31.68
C ASP A 139 26.29 -10.37 -31.64
N ALA A 140 26.78 -10.00 -30.46
CA ALA A 140 28.15 -9.55 -30.27
C ALA A 140 29.17 -10.66 -30.58
N GLN A 141 28.92 -11.89 -30.14
CA GLN A 141 29.78 -13.04 -30.44
C GLN A 141 29.83 -13.32 -31.94
N LYS A 142 28.67 -13.35 -32.59
CA LYS A 142 28.59 -13.52 -34.04
C LYS A 142 29.40 -12.44 -34.77
N LYS A 143 29.28 -11.19 -34.35
CA LYS A 143 30.03 -10.08 -34.96
C LYS A 143 31.54 -10.21 -34.73
N ALA A 144 31.95 -10.67 -33.55
CA ALA A 144 33.35 -10.93 -33.26
C ALA A 144 33.91 -12.02 -34.18
N ASP A 145 33.18 -13.12 -34.36
CA ASP A 145 33.58 -14.22 -35.24
C ASP A 145 33.72 -13.75 -36.70
N GLU A 146 32.77 -12.96 -37.20
CA GLU A 146 32.83 -12.34 -38.54
C GLU A 146 34.08 -11.47 -38.72
N LEU A 147 34.43 -10.65 -37.73
CA LEU A 147 35.59 -9.76 -37.80
C LEU A 147 36.92 -10.53 -37.80
N VAL A 148 37.00 -11.62 -37.02
CA VAL A 148 38.19 -12.50 -37.00
C VAL A 148 38.36 -13.19 -38.34
N GLU A 149 37.27 -13.67 -38.94
CA GLU A 149 37.30 -14.26 -40.27
C GLU A 149 37.78 -13.25 -41.32
N GLU A 150 37.21 -12.04 -41.31
CA GLU A 150 37.61 -10.95 -42.21
C GLU A 150 39.10 -10.60 -42.06
N GLU A 151 39.60 -10.45 -40.83
CA GLU A 151 41.02 -10.18 -40.58
C GLU A 151 41.91 -11.31 -41.11
N SER A 152 41.51 -12.57 -40.93
CA SER A 152 42.26 -13.73 -41.41
C SER A 152 42.37 -13.77 -42.93
N ILE A 153 41.29 -13.42 -43.63
CA ILE A 153 41.25 -13.34 -45.11
C ILE A 153 42.17 -12.24 -45.59
N VAL A 154 42.08 -11.04 -45.00
CA VAL A 154 42.93 -9.89 -45.37
C VAL A 154 44.39 -10.20 -45.12
N ARG A 155 44.73 -10.81 -43.99
CA ARG A 155 46.11 -11.20 -43.66
C ARG A 155 46.66 -12.20 -44.68
N ARG A 156 45.89 -13.24 -45.03
CA ARG A 156 46.31 -14.25 -46.02
C ARG A 156 46.46 -13.64 -47.42
N ALA A 157 45.50 -12.83 -47.87
CA ALA A 157 45.56 -12.14 -49.15
C ALA A 157 46.78 -11.22 -49.27
N ARG A 158 47.17 -10.57 -48.16
CA ARG A 158 48.38 -9.74 -48.10
C ARG A 158 49.65 -10.56 -48.26
N VAL A 159 49.77 -11.69 -47.55
CA VAL A 159 50.93 -12.59 -47.68
C VAL A 159 51.04 -13.12 -49.11
N GLU A 160 49.94 -13.62 -49.68
CA GLU A 160 49.92 -14.13 -51.06
C GLU A 160 50.27 -13.05 -52.08
N SER A 161 49.79 -11.81 -51.88
CA SER A 161 50.15 -10.68 -52.73
C SER A 161 51.64 -10.33 -52.64
N GLU A 162 52.23 -10.37 -51.44
CA GLU A 162 53.66 -10.12 -51.23
C GLU A 162 54.51 -11.21 -51.89
N GLU A 163 54.13 -12.49 -51.76
CA GLU A 163 54.79 -13.63 -52.41
C GLU A 163 54.70 -13.55 -53.94
N LEU A 164 53.52 -13.27 -54.49
CA LEU A 164 53.33 -13.11 -55.93
C LEU A 164 54.19 -11.97 -56.48
N ARG A 165 54.26 -10.86 -55.74
CA ARG A 165 55.07 -9.70 -56.14
C ARG A 165 56.56 -10.04 -56.16
N GLU A 166 57.03 -10.83 -55.19
CA GLU A 166 58.42 -11.26 -55.16
C GLU A 166 58.74 -12.27 -56.27
N SER A 167 57.86 -13.25 -56.49
CA SER A 167 57.98 -14.19 -57.60
C SER A 167 58.03 -13.48 -58.96
N ALA A 168 57.11 -12.53 -59.18
CA ALA A 168 57.08 -11.73 -60.42
C ALA A 168 58.35 -10.89 -60.61
N ARG A 169 58.93 -10.34 -59.54
CA ARG A 169 60.22 -9.63 -59.60
C ARG A 169 61.35 -10.56 -59.96
N GLN A 170 61.40 -11.75 -59.37
CA GLN A 170 62.44 -12.72 -59.65
C GLN A 170 62.35 -13.26 -61.07
N GLU A 171 61.13 -13.52 -61.56
CA GLU A 171 60.87 -13.92 -62.94
C GLU A 171 61.24 -12.82 -63.93
N ALA A 172 60.86 -11.57 -63.66
CA ALA A 172 61.26 -10.42 -64.47
C ALA A 172 62.79 -10.25 -64.52
N ALA A 173 63.48 -10.42 -63.39
CA ALA A 173 64.94 -10.37 -63.33
C ALA A 173 65.59 -11.50 -64.14
N ASN A 174 65.05 -12.71 -64.05
CA ASN A 174 65.51 -13.87 -64.82
C ASN A 174 65.27 -13.66 -66.33
N LEU A 175 64.10 -13.17 -66.72
CA LEU A 175 63.78 -12.86 -68.11
C LEU A 175 64.71 -11.79 -68.65
N HIS A 176 64.97 -10.73 -67.88
CA HIS A 176 65.90 -9.68 -68.25
C HIS A 176 67.31 -10.23 -68.47
N LYS A 177 67.81 -11.04 -67.53
CA LYS A 177 69.12 -11.70 -67.65
C LYS A 177 69.20 -12.62 -68.87
N ASN A 178 68.18 -13.45 -69.09
CA ASN A 178 68.12 -14.36 -70.23
C ASN A 178 68.09 -13.59 -71.56
N THR A 179 67.36 -12.49 -71.61
CA THR A 179 67.29 -11.61 -72.79
C THR A 179 68.64 -10.96 -73.08
N LEU A 180 69.34 -10.46 -72.06
CA LEU A 180 70.69 -9.90 -72.22
C LEU A 180 71.68 -10.94 -72.74
N ASN A 181 71.66 -12.16 -72.19
CA ASN A 181 72.51 -13.25 -72.65
C ASN A 181 72.21 -13.65 -74.11
N TYR A 182 70.93 -13.65 -74.50
CA TYR A 182 70.54 -13.93 -75.89
C TYR A 182 71.02 -12.84 -76.85
N ILE A 183 70.86 -11.56 -76.47
CA ILE A 183 71.38 -10.42 -77.24
C ILE A 183 72.90 -10.52 -77.39
N ASP A 184 73.62 -10.83 -76.32
CA ASP A 184 75.08 -11.00 -76.36
C ASP A 184 75.51 -12.12 -77.30
N SER A 185 74.84 -13.27 -77.25
CA SER A 185 75.10 -14.38 -78.18
C SER A 185 74.81 -14.00 -79.63
N LEU A 186 73.72 -13.28 -79.90
CA LEU A 186 73.37 -12.82 -81.25
C LEU A 186 74.38 -11.81 -81.79
N LEU A 187 74.85 -10.89 -80.94
CA LEU A 187 75.91 -9.93 -81.27
C LEU A 187 77.23 -10.66 -81.56
N ALA A 188 77.62 -11.63 -80.74
CA ALA A 188 78.82 -12.43 -80.95
C ALA A 188 78.77 -13.24 -82.25
N GLU A 189 77.62 -13.83 -82.60
CA GLU A 189 77.45 -14.52 -83.88
C GLU A 189 77.55 -13.55 -85.07
N THR A 190 76.95 -12.38 -84.93
CA THR A 190 77.01 -11.32 -85.95
C THR A 190 78.44 -10.84 -86.17
N ASP A 191 79.21 -10.64 -85.08
CA ASP A 191 80.62 -10.24 -85.13
C ASP A 191 81.50 -11.30 -85.82
N ARG A 192 81.28 -12.59 -85.53
CA ARG A 192 81.95 -13.69 -86.24
C ARG A 192 81.67 -13.66 -87.74
N LYS A 193 80.40 -13.55 -88.13
CA LYS A 193 80.00 -13.46 -89.55
C LYS A 193 80.60 -12.25 -90.26
N MET A 194 80.64 -11.09 -89.59
CA MET A 194 81.31 -9.90 -90.15
C MET A 194 82.81 -10.11 -90.30
N SER A 195 83.47 -10.72 -89.32
CA SER A 195 84.90 -11.04 -89.39
C SER A 195 85.23 -11.99 -90.54
N GLU A 196 84.41 -13.02 -90.75
CA GLU A 196 84.51 -13.92 -91.90
C GLU A 196 84.38 -13.17 -93.23
N LEU A 197 83.37 -12.32 -93.37
CA LEU A 197 83.17 -11.49 -94.57
C LEU A 197 84.34 -10.54 -94.83
N ILE A 198 84.87 -9.87 -93.79
CA ILE A 198 86.05 -8.99 -93.90
C ILE A 198 87.28 -9.78 -94.35
N ASN A 199 87.50 -10.97 -93.79
CA ASN A 199 88.60 -11.83 -94.20
C ASN A 199 88.47 -12.27 -95.67
N ASN A 200 87.27 -12.63 -96.10
CA ASN A 200 87.00 -12.95 -97.52
C ASN A 200 87.32 -11.76 -98.44
N ILE A 201 86.85 -10.54 -98.09
CA ILE A 201 87.17 -9.33 -98.86
C ILE A 201 88.67 -9.05 -98.90
N ARG A 202 89.39 -9.26 -97.78
CA ARG A 202 90.86 -9.09 -97.73
C ARG A 202 91.56 -10.10 -98.64
N LEU A 203 91.10 -11.35 -98.66
CA LEU A 203 91.61 -12.39 -99.55
C LEU A 203 91.36 -12.00 -101.02
N GLU A 204 90.14 -11.63 -101.38
CA GLU A 204 89.80 -11.16 -102.75
C GLU A 204 90.65 -9.95 -103.17
N ARG A 205 90.85 -8.99 -102.25
CA ARG A 205 91.70 -7.81 -102.51
C ARG A 205 93.17 -8.19 -102.72
N ASN A 206 93.71 -9.14 -101.94
CA ASN A 206 95.06 -9.66 -102.13
C ASN A 206 95.19 -10.41 -103.46
N GLU A 207 94.20 -11.21 -103.86
CA GLU A 207 94.18 -11.87 -105.16
C GLU A 207 94.21 -10.86 -106.31
N ILE A 208 93.45 -9.77 -106.22
CA ILE A 208 93.47 -8.68 -107.21
C ILE A 208 94.84 -7.96 -107.22
N GLN A 209 95.44 -7.71 -106.05
CA GLN A 209 96.76 -7.06 -105.97
C GLN A 209 97.88 -7.94 -106.53
N ASN A 210 97.84 -9.26 -106.32
CA ASN A 210 98.81 -10.20 -106.89
C ASN A 210 98.63 -10.43 -108.40
N ARG A 211 97.50 -10.00 -108.98
CA ARG A 211 97.22 -10.03 -110.42
C ARG A 211 97.58 -8.73 -111.15
N ARG A 212 98.14 -7.74 -110.45
CA ARG A 212 98.76 -6.54 -111.04
C ARG A 212 100.27 -6.71 -111.10
#